data_AF-A0A9D5RCH7-F1
#
_entry.id   AF-A0A9D5RCH7-F1
#
_cell.length_a   1.000
_cell.length_b   1.000
_cell.length_c   1.000
_cell.angle_alpha   90.00
_cell.angle_beta   90.00
_cell.angle_gamma   90.00
#
_symmetry.space_group_name_H-M   'P 1'
#
loop_
_entity.id
_entity.type
_entity.pdbx_description
1 polymer ?
#
loop_
_entity_poly.entity_id
_entity_poly.type
_entity_poly.pdbx_seq_one_letter_code
_entity_poly.pdbx_strand_id
1 'polypeptide(L)' 'MTNHRNEKYNESGCADKTAYEAIRNIRREERRNLIFELKAFANKRGYKIVSTIRLKEMDGEDW' A
#
# COMPACT_ATOMS: atom_id res chain seq x y z
N MET A 1 11.89 4.43 18.73
CA MET A 1 10.53 4.12 19.25
C MET A 1 9.52 4.38 18.14
N THR A 2 9.29 3.42 17.24
CA THR A 2 8.18 3.50 16.29
C THR A 2 6.90 3.21 17.06
N ASN A 3 6.26 4.28 17.53
CA ASN A 3 5.00 4.20 18.21
C ASN A 3 3.99 3.65 17.18
N HIS A 4 3.60 2.38 17.28
CA HIS A 4 2.51 1.80 16.51
C HIS A 4 1.19 2.48 16.92
N ARG A 5 1.04 3.76 16.57
CA ARG A 5 -0.23 4.46 16.69
C ARG A 5 -1.21 3.70 15.81
N ASN A 6 -2.17 3.05 16.45
CA ASN A 6 -3.23 2.36 15.75
C ASN A 6 -3.97 3.42 14.91
N GLU A 7 -3.79 3.37 13.59
CA GLU A 7 -4.30 4.34 12.61
C GLU A 7 -5.82 4.54 12.66
N LYS A 8 -6.52 3.67 13.40
CA LYS A 8 -7.94 3.76 13.69
C LYS A 8 -8.29 4.88 14.68
N TYR A 9 -7.32 5.44 15.40
CA TYR A 9 -7.52 6.47 16.42
C TYR A 9 -6.83 7.78 16.03
N ASN A 10 -7.54 8.89 16.23
CA ASN A 10 -7.00 10.24 16.04
C ASN A 10 -6.06 10.64 17.20
N GLU A 11 -5.49 11.84 17.14
CA GLU A 11 -4.51 12.33 18.13
C GLU A 11 -5.06 12.40 19.57
N SER A 12 -6.39 12.55 19.70
CA SER A 12 -7.09 12.55 20.99
C SER A 12 -7.43 11.15 21.49
N GLY A 13 -7.04 10.09 20.78
CA GLY A 13 -7.34 8.70 21.12
C GLY A 13 -8.78 8.28 20.84
N CYS A 14 -9.55 9.07 20.08
CA CYS A 14 -10.90 8.73 19.67
C CYS A 14 -10.89 8.01 18.32
N ALA A 15 -11.75 7.00 18.14
CA ALA A 15 -11.77 6.22 16.92
C ALA A 15 -12.33 7.04 15.75
N ASP A 16 -11.50 7.34 14.76
CA ASP A 16 -11.91 8.04 13.55
C ASP A 16 -11.88 7.07 12.37
N LYS A 17 -13.02 6.39 12.18
CA LYS A 17 -13.18 5.42 11.10
C LYS A 17 -13.09 6.07 9.73
N THR A 18 -13.56 7.31 9.61
CA THR A 18 -13.58 8.05 8.34
C THR A 18 -12.15 8.38 7.89
N ALA A 19 -11.33 8.93 8.80
CA ALA A 19 -9.93 9.21 8.52
C ALA A 19 -9.15 7.92 8.18
N TYR A 20 -9.37 6.85 8.95
CA TYR A 20 -8.76 5.55 8.70
C TYR A 20 -9.13 4.97 7.32
N GLU A 21 -10.41 5.02 6.94
CA GLU A 21 -10.87 4.51 5.65
C GLU A 21 -10.33 5.33 4.48
N ALA A 22 -10.23 6.65 4.61
CA ALA A 22 -9.64 7.52 3.61
C ALA A 22 -8.18 7.14 3.32
N ILE A 23 -7.35 7.04 4.38
CA ILE A 23 -5.93 6.65 4.26
C ILE A 23 -5.81 5.24 3.65
N ARG A 24 -6.63 4.29 4.10
CA ARG A 24 -6.63 2.92 3.60
C ARG A 24 -7.01 2.85 2.11
N ASN A 25 -7.92 3.69 1.66
CA ASN A 25 -8.32 3.74 0.26
C ASN A 25 -7.23 4.34 -0.63
N ILE A 26 -6.54 5.39 -0.17
CA ILE A 26 -5.37 5.96 -0.85
C ILE A 26 -4.29 4.88 -1.03
N ARG A 27 -3.91 4.18 0.05
CA ARG A 27 -2.91 3.09 -0.03
C ARG A 27 -3.32 1.93 -0.95
N ARG A 28 -4.63 1.66 -1.07
CA ARG A 28 -5.15 0.67 -2.02
C ARG A 28 -5.02 1.15 -3.46
N GLU A 29 -5.26 2.43 -3.70
CA GLU A 29 -5.12 3.05 -5.01
C GLU A 29 -3.66 3.08 -5.47
N GLU A 30 -2.74 3.52 -4.63
CA GLU A 30 -1.30 3.50 -4.89
C GLU A 30 -0.80 2.09 -5.27
N ARG A 31 -1.22 1.06 -4.51
CA ARG A 31 -0.89 -0.34 -4.83
C ARG A 31 -1.44 -0.80 -6.17
N ARG A 32 -2.66 -0.37 -6.54
CA ARG A 32 -3.24 -0.70 -7.85
C ARG A 32 -2.45 -0.03 -8.98
N ASN A 33 -2.06 1.23 -8.79
CA ASN A 33 -1.27 1.97 -9.77
C ASN A 33 0.10 1.32 -9.97
N LEU A 34 0.78 0.92 -8.91
CA LEU A 34 2.07 0.23 -9.01
C LEU A 34 1.97 -1.11 -9.76
N ILE A 35 0.94 -1.91 -9.49
CA ILE A 35 0.70 -3.16 -10.22
C ILE A 35 0.41 -2.87 -11.71
N PHE A 36 -0.33 -1.81 -12.01
CA PHE A 36 -0.62 -1.41 -13.38
C PHE A 36 0.65 -1.01 -14.12
N GLU A 37 1.51 -0.19 -13.50
CA GLU A 37 2.79 0.22 -14.06
C GLU A 37 3.72 -0.98 -14.29
N LEU A 38 3.82 -1.91 -13.35
CA LEU A 38 4.61 -3.13 -13.49
C LEU A 38 4.13 -3.99 -14.67
N LYS A 39 2.81 -4.13 -14.83
CA LYS A 39 2.23 -4.83 -15.98
C LYS A 39 2.56 -4.13 -17.29
N ALA A 40 2.38 -2.80 -17.34
CA ALA A 40 2.70 -2.01 -18.53
C ALA A 40 4.19 -2.13 -18.90
N PHE A 41 5.07 -2.09 -17.89
CA PHE A 41 6.51 -2.25 -18.08
C PHE A 41 6.89 -3.64 -18.60
N ALA A 42 6.34 -4.70 -18.00
CA ALA A 42 6.55 -6.08 -18.46
C ALA A 42 6.10 -6.24 -19.91
N ASN A 43 4.90 -5.77 -20.24
CA ASN A 43 4.36 -5.82 -21.60
C ASN A 43 5.24 -5.07 -22.60
N LYS A 44 5.73 -3.88 -22.24
CA LYS A 44 6.65 -3.09 -23.08
C LYS A 44 7.96 -3.83 -23.38
N ARG A 45 8.39 -4.71 -22.47
CA ARG A 45 9.62 -5.51 -22.57
C ARG A 45 9.39 -6.90 -23.19
N GLY A 46 8.15 -7.23 -23.58
CA GLY A 46 7.81 -8.54 -24.14
C GLY A 46 7.61 -9.65 -23.10
N TYR A 47 7.48 -9.30 -21.82
CA TYR A 47 7.22 -10.25 -20.74
C TYR A 47 5.76 -10.21 -20.30
N LYS A 48 5.21 -11.37 -19.96
CA LYS A 48 3.88 -11.51 -19.37
C LYS A 48 3.99 -11.98 -17.93
N ILE A 49 3.36 -11.25 -17.02
CA ILE A 49 3.24 -11.67 -15.63
C ILE A 49 2.25 -12.85 -15.56
N VAL A 50 2.75 -14.02 -15.18
CA VAL A 50 1.96 -15.28 -15.14
C VAL A 50 1.33 -15.57 -13.77
N SER A 51 1.76 -14.86 -12.72
CA SER A 51 1.32 -15.08 -11.33
C SER A 51 0.91 -13.78 -10.65
N THR A 52 0.17 -13.89 -9.53
CA THR A 52 -0.25 -12.73 -8.74
C THR A 52 0.95 -12.01 -8.11
N ILE A 53 1.06 -10.70 -8.34
CA ILE A 53 2.02 -9.85 -7.65
C ILE A 53 1.51 -9.56 -6.24
N ARG A 54 2.30 -9.88 -5.22
CA ARG A 54 2.01 -9.54 -3.82
C ARG A 54 2.94 -8.41 -3.39
N LEU A 55 2.34 -7.32 -2.90
CA LEU A 55 3.06 -6.17 -2.36
C LEU A 55 2.91 -6.18 -0.84
N LYS A 56 4.04 -6.10 -0.14
CA LYS A 56 4.10 -5.90 1.32
C LYS A 56 4.80 -4.56 1.58
N GLU A 57 4.38 -3.85 2.62
CA GLU A 57 5.12 -2.67 3.10
C GLU A 57 6.52 -3.12 3.56
N MET A 58 7.53 -2.29 3.28
CA MET A 58 8.90 -2.56 3.73
C MET A 58 9.00 -2.30 5.22
N ASP A 59 9.51 -3.27 5.97
CA ASP A 59 9.69 -3.17 7.42
C ASP A 59 11.06 -2.51 7.72
N GLY A 60 11.31 -1.29 7.25
CA GLY A 60 12.42 -0.40 7.68
C GLY A 60 13.89 -0.89 7.59
N GLU A 61 14.14 -2.17 7.34
CA GLU A 61 15.45 -2.85 7.46
C GLU A 61 15.76 -3.78 6.27
N ASP A 62 14.97 -3.76 5.21
CA ASP A 62 15.26 -4.53 4.00
C ASP A 62 16.00 -3.63 2.98
N TRP A 63 17.34 -3.55 3.11
CA TRP A 63 18.24 -3.00 2.08
C TRP A 63 18.79 -4.11 1.18
#